data_AF-A0A2K3M0P6-F1
#
_entry.id   AF-A0A2K3M0P6-F1
#
_cell.length_a   1.000
_cell.length_b   1.000
_cell.length_c   1.000
_cell.angle_alpha   90.00
_cell.angle_beta   90.00
_cell.angle_gamma   90.00
#
_symmetry.space_group_name_H-M   'P 1'
#
loop_
_entity.id
_entity.type
_entity.pdbx_description
1 polymer ?
#
loop_
_entity_poly.entity_id
_entity_poly.type
_entity_poly.pdbx_seq_one_letter_code
_entity_poly.pdbx_strand_id
1 'polypeptide(L)'
;MSQMGRKEVSNEGDTSVNNSMQGESRLAGKKVKLPLFDGEDPVAWITRAEIYFDVQNTPDEMRVKLSRLSMEGSTIHWFNLLMETEDELSWEKLKRGTDCSSWRKTIGESFRRTIHVETERYS
;
A
#
# COMPACT_ATOMS: atom_id res chain seq x y z
N MET A 1 47.70 -19.38 27.84
CA MET A 1 47.50 -18.21 26.96
C MET A 1 46.43 -18.55 25.94
N SER A 2 45.38 -17.75 25.94
CA SER A 2 44.56 -17.27 24.81
C SER A 2 44.39 -18.09 23.52
N GLN A 3 43.09 -18.32 23.24
CA GLN A 3 42.33 -17.90 22.05
C GLN A 3 42.58 -18.47 20.65
N MET A 4 41.44 -18.38 19.93
CA MET A 4 41.23 -18.02 18.51
C MET A 4 40.94 -19.23 17.59
N GLY A 5 39.89 -19.28 16.79
CA GLY A 5 38.94 -18.27 16.32
C GLY A 5 39.04 -18.06 14.79
N ARG A 6 37.95 -18.41 14.08
CA ARG A 6 37.42 -17.94 12.76
C ARG A 6 38.34 -17.77 11.52
N LYS A 7 37.77 -18.16 10.36
CA LYS A 7 37.75 -17.52 9.01
C LYS A 7 36.78 -18.35 8.13
N GLU A 8 35.63 -17.90 7.61
CA GLU A 8 35.28 -16.90 6.57
C GLU A 8 35.92 -17.13 5.18
N VAL A 9 35.08 -17.02 4.13
CA VAL A 9 35.27 -16.47 2.73
C VAL A 9 34.23 -17.14 1.78
N SER A 10 33.19 -16.45 1.28
CA SER A 10 33.03 -15.75 -0.04
C SER A 10 32.97 -16.71 -1.27
N ASN A 11 32.32 -16.53 -2.41
CA ASN A 11 31.44 -15.51 -3.03
C ASN A 11 30.85 -16.12 -4.34
N GLU A 12 29.64 -15.67 -4.73
CA GLU A 12 29.15 -15.35 -6.11
C GLU A 12 29.09 -16.35 -7.31
N GLY A 13 27.89 -16.37 -7.93
CA GLY A 13 27.61 -16.32 -9.39
C GLY A 13 27.77 -17.62 -10.20
N ASP A 14 26.98 -17.97 -11.21
CA ASP A 14 25.77 -17.43 -11.84
C ASP A 14 25.30 -18.50 -12.87
N THR A 15 24.04 -18.43 -13.34
CA THR A 15 23.47 -19.06 -14.56
C THR A 15 23.41 -20.61 -14.64
N SER A 16 22.41 -21.31 -15.18
CA SER A 16 21.15 -20.98 -15.87
C SER A 16 20.45 -22.33 -16.23
N VAL A 17 19.12 -22.40 -16.01
CA VAL A 17 18.07 -23.31 -16.54
C VAL A 17 18.37 -24.79 -16.86
N ASN A 18 17.54 -25.70 -16.33
CA ASN A 18 16.54 -26.41 -17.16
C ASN A 18 15.42 -27.11 -16.34
N ASN A 19 14.21 -26.59 -16.53
CA ASN A 19 12.89 -27.25 -16.59
C ASN A 19 12.65 -28.55 -15.80
N SER A 20 11.86 -28.46 -14.73
CA SER A 20 11.02 -29.58 -14.27
C SER A 20 9.56 -29.14 -14.20
N MET A 21 8.81 -29.53 -15.23
CA MET A 21 7.36 -29.46 -15.30
C MET A 21 6.73 -30.20 -14.12
N GLN A 22 5.98 -29.51 -13.26
CA GLN A 22 4.68 -29.98 -12.76
C GLN A 22 4.00 -28.94 -11.86
N GLY A 23 2.82 -28.49 -12.28
CA GLY A 23 1.84 -27.91 -11.37
C GLY A 23 1.72 -26.39 -11.38
N GLU A 24 1.92 -25.72 -12.52
CA GLU A 24 1.43 -24.35 -12.66
C GLU A 24 -0.11 -24.38 -12.67
N SER A 25 -0.68 -24.24 -11.47
CA SER A 25 -2.07 -23.88 -11.26
C SER A 25 -2.45 -22.80 -12.27
N ARG A 26 -3.61 -22.95 -12.92
CA ARG A 26 -4.13 -22.18 -14.07
C ARG A 26 -4.20 -20.64 -13.87
N LEU A 27 -3.64 -20.13 -12.78
CA LEU A 27 -3.46 -18.75 -12.39
C LEU A 27 -2.05 -18.21 -12.71
N ALA A 28 -1.08 -19.04 -13.08
CA ALA A 28 0.33 -18.68 -13.32
C ALA A 28 0.56 -17.60 -14.41
N GLY A 29 -0.48 -17.19 -15.15
CA GLY A 29 -0.40 -16.13 -16.16
C GLY A 29 -1.28 -14.91 -15.90
N LYS A 30 -2.07 -14.85 -14.81
CA LYS A 30 -2.96 -13.72 -14.55
C LYS A 30 -2.38 -12.85 -13.45
N LYS A 31 -1.63 -11.82 -13.84
CA LYS A 31 -1.24 -10.74 -12.94
C LYS A 31 -2.51 -10.08 -12.39
N VAL A 32 -2.94 -10.49 -11.19
CA VAL A 32 -4.01 -9.82 -10.45
C VAL A 32 -3.60 -8.36 -10.32
N LYS A 33 -4.53 -7.43 -10.50
CA LYS A 33 -4.31 -5.99 -10.33
C LYS A 33 -4.94 -5.54 -9.02
N LEU A 34 -4.34 -4.56 -8.37
CA LEU A 34 -4.94 -3.91 -7.21
C LEU A 34 -6.18 -3.12 -7.68
N PRO A 35 -7.36 -3.31 -7.05
CA PRO A 35 -8.58 -2.62 -7.46
C PRO A 35 -8.52 -1.15 -7.05
N LEU A 36 -8.97 -0.23 -7.90
CA LEU A 36 -9.00 1.21 -7.60
C LEU A 36 -9.99 1.54 -6.47
N PHE A 37 -9.75 2.66 -5.78
CA PHE A 37 -10.56 3.15 -4.67
C PHE A 37 -10.91 4.63 -4.85
N ASP A 38 -12.15 4.87 -5.22
CA ASP A 38 -12.79 6.18 -5.35
C ASP A 38 -13.50 6.63 -4.06
N GLY A 39 -13.53 5.78 -3.03
CA GLY A 39 -14.24 6.03 -1.78
C GLY A 39 -15.56 5.26 -1.66
N GLU A 40 -15.96 4.51 -2.68
CA GLU A 40 -17.11 3.62 -2.58
C GLU A 40 -16.73 2.33 -1.86
N ASP A 41 -17.59 1.90 -0.94
CA ASP A 41 -17.48 0.65 -0.18
C ASP A 41 -16.05 0.32 0.33
N PRO A 42 -15.55 1.07 1.33
CA PRO A 42 -14.21 0.88 1.89
C PRO A 42 -13.95 -0.55 2.37
N VAL A 43 -14.97 -1.22 2.91
CA VAL A 43 -14.86 -2.60 3.43
C VAL A 43 -14.58 -3.58 2.29
N ALA A 44 -15.33 -3.47 1.19
CA ALA A 44 -15.12 -4.32 0.03
C ALA A 44 -13.78 -4.03 -0.66
N TRP A 45 -13.33 -2.77 -0.68
CA TRP A 45 -12.01 -2.42 -1.20
C TRP A 45 -10.87 -3.02 -0.36
N ILE A 46 -10.90 -2.83 0.97
CA ILE A 46 -9.91 -3.41 1.90
C ILE A 46 -9.82 -4.93 1.69
N THR A 47 -10.96 -5.62 1.66
CA THR A 47 -11.00 -7.07 1.50
C THR A 47 -10.31 -7.52 0.21
N ARG A 48 -10.55 -6.84 -0.91
CA ARG A 48 -9.91 -7.17 -2.19
C ARG A 48 -8.43 -6.82 -2.22
N ALA A 49 -8.04 -5.71 -1.58
CA ALA A 49 -6.64 -5.32 -1.44
C ALA A 49 -5.84 -6.34 -0.61
N GLU A 50 -6.42 -6.85 0.48
CA GLU A 50 -5.79 -7.90 1.30
C GLU A 50 -5.57 -9.19 0.50
N ILE A 51 -6.58 -9.64 -0.25
CA ILE A 51 -6.44 -10.79 -1.16
C ILE A 51 -5.35 -10.54 -2.20
N TYR A 52 -5.27 -9.34 -2.76
CA TYR A 52 -4.21 -8.97 -3.70
C TYR A 52 -2.82 -9.06 -3.05
N PHE A 53 -2.64 -8.50 -1.85
CA PHE A 53 -1.35 -8.51 -1.16
C PHE A 53 -0.92 -9.92 -0.76
N ASP A 54 -1.85 -10.77 -0.37
CA ASP A 54 -1.60 -12.18 -0.06
C ASP A 54 -1.15 -12.95 -1.31
N VAL A 55 -1.92 -12.85 -2.40
CA VAL A 55 -1.59 -13.52 -3.68
C VAL A 55 -0.25 -13.04 -4.25
N GLN A 56 0.08 -11.76 -4.11
CA GLN A 56 1.32 -11.17 -4.61
C GLN A 56 2.49 -11.26 -3.62
N ASN A 57 2.30 -11.84 -2.43
CA ASN A 57 3.30 -11.84 -1.34
C ASN A 57 3.90 -10.45 -1.09
N THR A 58 3.03 -9.43 -1.04
CA THR A 58 3.46 -8.03 -0.92
C THR A 58 3.94 -7.73 0.50
N PRO A 59 5.19 -7.22 0.67
CA PRO A 59 5.70 -6.84 1.98
C PRO A 59 4.95 -5.62 2.52
N ASP A 60 4.81 -5.53 3.84
CA ASP A 60 4.00 -4.51 4.52
C ASP A 60 4.40 -3.07 4.14
N GLU A 61 5.71 -2.81 3.99
CA GLU A 61 6.25 -1.52 3.55
C GLU A 61 5.75 -1.07 2.17
N MET A 62 5.38 -2.04 1.32
CA MET A 62 4.89 -1.79 -0.03
C MET A 62 3.36 -1.72 -0.09
N ARG A 63 2.63 -2.31 0.86
CA ARG A 63 1.15 -2.31 0.88
C ARG A 63 0.59 -0.89 0.90
N VAL A 64 1.14 -0.02 1.76
CA VAL A 64 0.71 1.39 1.87
C VAL A 64 1.03 2.16 0.58
N LYS A 65 2.20 1.94 -0.01
CA LYS A 65 2.61 2.59 -1.27
C LYS A 65 1.72 2.17 -2.44
N LEU A 66 1.42 0.89 -2.57
CA LEU A 66 0.52 0.37 -3.60
C LEU A 66 -0.92 0.84 -3.38
N SER A 67 -1.36 0.91 -2.14
CA SER A 67 -2.67 1.46 -1.78
C SER A 67 -2.79 2.92 -2.21
N ARG A 68 -1.74 3.73 -2.03
CA ARG A 68 -1.72 5.12 -2.53
C ARG A 68 -1.90 5.21 -4.05
N LEU A 69 -1.25 4.33 -4.81
CA LEU A 69 -1.41 4.26 -6.27
C LEU A 69 -2.81 3.84 -6.72
N SER A 70 -3.55 3.22 -5.81
CA SER A 70 -4.91 2.75 -6.03
C SER A 70 -5.98 3.76 -5.67
N MET A 71 -5.62 4.88 -5.02
CA MET A 71 -6.56 5.93 -4.61
C MET A 71 -6.89 6.83 -5.80
N GLU A 72 -8.17 7.10 -6.02
CA GLU A 72 -8.65 7.97 -7.10
C GLU A 72 -9.55 9.11 -6.59
N GLY A 73 -9.55 10.22 -7.32
CA GLY A 73 -10.43 11.35 -7.04
C GLY A 73 -10.17 12.00 -5.68
N SER A 74 -11.19 12.09 -4.83
CA SER A 74 -11.07 12.76 -3.53
C SER A 74 -10.29 11.93 -2.49
N THR A 75 -10.19 10.61 -2.65
CA THR A 75 -9.52 9.75 -1.66
C THR A 75 -8.02 9.97 -1.60
N ILE A 76 -7.38 10.36 -2.71
CA ILE A 76 -5.93 10.67 -2.74
C ILE A 76 -5.58 11.84 -1.82
N HIS A 77 -6.46 12.84 -1.71
CA HIS A 77 -6.26 14.01 -0.86
C HIS A 77 -6.33 13.62 0.62
N TRP A 78 -7.30 12.78 0.99
CA TRP A 78 -7.38 12.23 2.34
C TRP A 78 -6.17 11.36 2.67
N PHE A 79 -5.72 10.54 1.73
CA PHE A 79 -4.55 9.69 1.95
C PHE A 79 -3.29 10.51 2.21
N ASN A 80 -3.06 11.58 1.43
CA ASN A 80 -1.93 12.48 1.65
C ASN A 80 -2.02 13.18 3.02
N LEU A 81 -3.21 13.66 3.42
CA LEU A 81 -3.42 14.24 4.75
C LEU A 81 -3.11 13.22 5.85
N LEU A 82 -3.58 11.97 5.68
CA LEU A 82 -3.30 10.90 6.64
C LEU A 82 -1.79 10.64 6.77
N MET A 83 -1.06 10.63 5.65
CA MET A 83 0.40 10.49 5.63
C MET A 83 1.12 11.67 6.29
N GLU A 84 0.59 12.90 6.19
CA GLU A 84 1.16 14.07 6.88
C GLU A 84 0.93 14.02 8.39
N THR A 85 -0.19 13.43 8.83
CA THR A 85 -0.53 13.33 10.25
C THR A 85 0.07 12.13 10.97
N GLU A 86 0.41 11.06 10.25
CA GLU A 86 0.90 9.80 10.81
C GLU A 86 2.37 9.58 10.44
N ASP A 87 3.27 9.73 11.41
CA ASP A 87 4.73 9.53 11.20
C ASP A 87 5.09 8.13 10.68
N GLU A 88 4.35 7.10 11.12
CA GLU A 88 4.48 5.72 10.66
C GLU A 88 3.11 5.15 10.30
N LEU A 89 2.71 5.36 9.04
CA LEU A 89 1.47 4.81 8.50
C LEU A 89 1.67 3.34 8.13
N SER A 90 1.07 2.45 8.92
CA SER A 90 1.00 1.02 8.63
C SER A 90 -0.28 0.64 7.88
N TRP A 91 -0.29 -0.54 7.26
CA TRP A 91 -1.50 -1.07 6.61
C TRP A 91 -2.70 -1.15 7.56
N GLU A 92 -2.48 -1.57 8.82
CA GLU A 92 -3.54 -1.65 9.82
C GLU A 92 -4.13 -0.28 10.19
N LYS A 93 -3.28 0.75 10.32
CA LYS A 93 -3.74 2.13 10.54
C LYS A 93 -4.53 2.65 9.34
N LEU A 94 -4.05 2.36 8.13
CA LEU A 94 -4.75 2.72 6.91
C LEU A 94 -6.14 2.07 6.84
N LYS A 95 -6.24 0.76 7.10
CA LYS A 95 -7.53 0.06 7.17
C LYS A 95 -8.49 0.71 8.15
N ARG A 96 -8.04 1.04 9.37
CA ARG A 96 -8.88 1.73 10.35
C ARG A 96 -9.36 3.10 9.86
N GLY A 97 -8.49 3.84 9.17
CA GLY A 97 -8.86 5.13 8.58
C GLY A 97 -9.88 5.00 7.47
N THR A 98 -9.73 3.98 6.61
CA THR A 98 -10.61 3.69 5.47
C THR A 98 -11.96 3.12 5.92
N ASP A 99 -11.97 2.23 6.91
CA ASP A 99 -13.16 1.59 7.49
C ASP A 99 -14.01 2.56 8.30
N CYS A 100 -13.37 3.47 9.04
CA CYS A 100 -14.10 4.48 9.78
C CYS A 100 -14.79 5.43 8.79
N SER A 101 -16.13 5.47 8.82
CA SER A 101 -16.97 6.47 8.11
C SER A 101 -16.54 7.94 8.33
N SER A 102 -15.58 8.17 9.24
CA SER A 102 -14.90 9.43 9.49
C SER A 102 -14.19 10.00 8.27
N TRP A 103 -13.61 9.20 7.35
CA TRP A 103 -12.87 9.79 6.21
C TRP A 103 -13.75 10.68 5.32
N ARG A 104 -15.06 10.38 5.16
CA ARG A 104 -16.01 11.26 4.45
C ARG A 104 -16.19 12.60 5.17
N LYS A 105 -16.19 12.61 6.51
CA LYS A 105 -16.25 13.84 7.31
C LYS A 105 -14.94 14.61 7.21
N THR A 106 -13.80 13.92 7.27
CA THR A 106 -12.47 14.52 7.13
C THR A 106 -12.26 15.13 5.74
N ILE A 107 -12.71 14.47 4.66
CA ILE A 107 -12.73 15.05 3.30
C ILE A 107 -13.63 16.29 3.25
N GLY A 108 -14.84 16.22 3.81
CA GLY A 108 -15.76 17.36 3.84
C GLY A 108 -15.22 18.57 4.62
N GLU A 109 -14.50 18.34 5.72
CA GLU A 109 -13.85 19.38 6.53
C GLU A 109 -12.57 19.90 5.88
N SER A 110 -11.76 19.03 5.28
CA SER A 110 -10.53 19.42 4.57
C SER A 110 -10.86 20.26 3.34
N PHE A 111 -11.88 19.89 2.57
CA PHE A 111 -12.35 20.68 1.43
C PHE A 111 -12.92 22.04 1.86
N ARG A 112 -13.64 22.12 2.99
CA ARG A 112 -14.09 23.42 3.56
C ARG A 112 -12.93 24.32 3.98
N ARG A 113 -11.83 23.78 4.51
CA ARG A 113 -10.66 24.60 4.87
C ARG A 113 -9.91 25.09 3.63
N THR A 114 -9.77 24.26 2.59
CA THR A 114 -9.12 24.68 1.34
C THR A 114 -9.89 25.79 0.62
N ILE A 115 -11.23 25.69 0.52
CA ILE A 115 -12.04 26.76 -0.09
C ILE A 115 -11.99 28.07 0.72
N HIS A 116 -11.84 28.01 2.05
CA HIS A 116 -11.71 29.23 2.87
C HIS A 116 -10.42 30.01 2.58
N VAL A 117 -9.32 29.30 2.31
CA VAL A 117 -8.02 29.92 1.99
C VAL A 117 -7.98 30.49 0.55
N GLU A 118 -8.69 29.89 -0.40
CA GLU A 118 -8.73 30.36 -1.78
C GLU A 118 -9.59 31.65 -1.95
N THR A 119 -10.61 31.85 -1.10
CA THR A 119 -11.46 33.06 -1.13
C THR A 119 -10.74 34.33 -0.62
N GLU A 120 -9.72 34.19 0.23
CA GLU A 120 -8.92 35.33 0.73
C GLU A 120 -7.80 35.75 -0.24
N ARG A 121 -7.51 34.98 -1.29
CA ARG A 121 -6.51 35.35 -2.33
C ARG A 121 -7.09 36.05 -3.55
N TYR A 122 -8.42 36.13 -3.66
CA TYR A 122 -9.12 36.84 -4.74
C TYR A 122 -9.99 38.00 -4.21
N SER A 123 -9.64 38.55 -3.04
CA SER A 123 -10.19 39.81 -2.53
C SER A 123 -9.11 40.85 -2.29
#